data_AF-A0A353NLE8-F1
#
_entry.id   AF-A0A353NLE8-F1
#
_cell.length_a   1.000
_cell.length_b   1.000
_cell.length_c   1.000
_cell.angle_alpha   90.00
_cell.angle_beta   90.00
_cell.angle_gamma   90.00
#
_symmetry.space_group_name_H-M   'P 1'
#
loop_
_entity.id
_entity.type
_entity.pdbx_description
1 polymer ?
#
loop_
_entity_poly.entity_id
_entity_poly.type
_entity_poly.pdbx_seq_one_letter_code
_entity_poly.pdbx_strand_id
1 'polypeptide(L)'
;MTLRRLLHHWTERLFAPDRLLRHKYEAFKELLRYDKRSLELISELEELGYAGAMTDWAAIPRLISALDWSVGSLIRSLTSMWPGGYKELERRHGELAAEL
;
A
#
# COMPACT_ATOMS: atom_id res chain seq x y z
N MET A 1 1.26 1.09 12.52
CA MET A 1 1.96 2.16 13.29
C MET A 1 3.47 2.27 13.02
N THR A 2 4.05 1.56 12.05
CA THR A 2 5.50 1.52 11.79
C THR A 2 5.99 2.59 10.81
N LEU A 3 5.15 2.96 9.83
CA LEU A 3 5.59 3.80 8.73
C LEU A 3 5.79 5.28 9.08
N ARG A 4 4.93 5.83 9.95
CA ARG A 4 5.05 7.22 10.43
C ARG A 4 6.37 7.47 11.15
N ARG A 5 6.85 6.49 11.93
CA ARG A 5 8.13 6.59 12.66
C ARG A 5 9.33 6.51 11.72
N LEU A 6 9.25 5.64 10.72
CA LEU A 6 10.26 5.59 9.67
C LEU A 6 10.34 6.93 8.96
N LEU A 7 9.24 7.55 8.57
CA LEU A 7 9.35 8.83 7.85
C LEU A 7 9.91 9.97 8.70
N HIS A 8 9.59 10.00 9.99
CA HIS A 8 10.07 11.01 10.92
C HIS A 8 11.60 10.97 11.12
N HIS A 9 12.19 9.79 11.30
CA HIS A 9 13.65 9.67 11.49
C HIS A 9 14.47 10.00 10.23
N TRP A 10 13.85 9.96 9.05
CA TRP A 10 14.56 10.18 7.79
C TRP A 10 14.48 11.63 7.36
N THR A 11 13.39 12.32 7.69
CA THR A 11 13.30 13.78 7.53
C THR A 11 14.40 14.51 8.30
N GLU A 12 14.87 13.94 9.41
CA GLU A 12 15.94 14.52 10.23
C GLU A 12 17.35 14.31 9.63
N ARG A 13 17.57 13.31 8.76
CA ARG A 13 18.93 12.83 8.40
C ARG A 13 19.46 13.26 7.02
N LEU A 14 18.64 13.71 6.07
CA LEU A 14 19.01 13.80 4.64
C LEU A 14 18.74 15.17 3.99
N PHE A 15 19.04 16.26 4.70
CA PHE A 15 18.76 17.62 4.25
C PHE A 15 19.59 18.07 3.02
N ALA A 16 18.91 18.20 1.87
CA ALA A 16 19.14 19.20 0.82
C ALA A 16 17.78 19.60 0.18
N PRO A 17 17.49 20.89 -0.06
CA PRO A 17 16.17 21.47 0.20
C PRO A 17 15.29 21.62 -1.05
N ASP A 18 13.99 21.70 -0.83
CA ASP A 18 12.88 21.94 -1.77
C ASP A 18 12.45 20.81 -2.73
N ARG A 19 13.21 20.46 -3.77
CA ARG A 19 12.64 19.58 -4.83
C ARG A 19 12.56 18.10 -4.43
N LEU A 20 13.60 17.59 -3.77
CA LEU A 20 13.63 16.21 -3.30
C LEU A 20 12.61 15.97 -2.18
N LEU A 21 12.46 16.95 -1.29
CA LEU A 21 11.50 16.89 -0.20
C LEU A 21 10.06 16.87 -0.74
N ARG A 22 9.75 17.73 -1.72
CA ARG A 22 8.42 17.76 -2.34
C ARG A 22 8.09 16.44 -3.04
N HIS A 23 9.02 15.90 -3.82
CA HIS A 23 8.81 14.61 -4.49
C HIS A 23 8.53 13.48 -3.48
N LYS A 24 9.30 13.41 -2.40
CA LYS A 24 9.10 12.42 -1.33
C LYS A 24 7.80 12.63 -0.57
N TYR A 25 7.41 13.88 -0.33
CA TYR A 25 6.13 14.20 0.32
C TYR A 25 4.93 13.79 -0.53
N GLU A 26 4.97 14.04 -1.84
CA GLU A 26 3.92 13.57 -2.76
C GLU A 26 3.83 12.05 -2.77
N ALA A 27 4.98 11.35 -2.89
CA ALA A 27 5.02 9.90 -2.81
C ALA A 27 4.49 9.37 -1.45
N PHE A 28 4.72 10.10 -0.35
CA PHE A 28 4.17 9.74 0.95
C PHE A 28 2.65 9.94 1.04
N LYS A 29 2.11 11.03 0.50
CA LYS A 29 0.65 11.22 0.46
C LYS A 29 -0.03 10.12 -0.34
N GLU A 30 0.56 9.77 -1.48
CA GLU A 30 0.10 8.66 -2.32
C GLU A 30 0.14 7.34 -1.56
N LEU A 31 1.22 7.08 -0.83
CA LEU A 31 1.30 5.92 0.03
C LEU A 31 0.16 5.87 1.05
N LEU A 32 -0.10 6.97 1.77
CA LEU A 32 -1.17 7.01 2.79
C LEU A 32 -2.54 6.79 2.17
N ARG A 33 -2.76 7.28 0.95
CA ARG A 33 -3.99 7.06 0.20
C ARG A 33 -4.19 5.58 -0.10
N TYR A 34 -3.16 4.89 -0.59
CA TYR A 34 -3.24 3.46 -0.90
C TYR A 34 -3.28 2.59 0.35
N ASP A 35 -2.64 2.98 1.46
CA ASP A 35 -2.76 2.33 2.77
C ASP A 35 -4.21 2.37 3.28
N LYS A 36 -4.83 3.56 3.28
CA LYS A 36 -6.24 3.73 3.65
C LYS A 36 -7.16 2.88 2.76
N ARG A 37 -6.95 2.91 1.43
CA ARG A 37 -7.76 2.13 0.50
C ARG A 37 -7.62 0.62 0.70
N SER A 38 -6.42 0.15 1.01
CA SER A 38 -6.17 -1.27 1.30
C SER A 38 -6.90 -1.71 2.56
N LEU A 39 -6.88 -0.89 3.61
CA LEU A 39 -7.62 -1.17 4.85
C LEU A 39 -9.14 -1.18 4.61
N GLU A 40 -9.67 -0.24 3.82
CA GLU A 40 -11.10 -0.23 3.44
C GLU A 40 -11.49 -1.51 2.70
N LEU A 41 -10.68 -1.95 1.73
CA LEU A 41 -10.94 -3.18 0.96
C LEU A 41 -10.85 -4.44 1.82
N ILE A 42 -9.93 -4.48 2.79
CA ILE A 42 -9.85 -5.58 3.76
C ILE A 42 -11.11 -5.61 4.61
N SER A 43 -11.58 -4.47 5.11
CA SER A 43 -12.85 -4.41 5.87
C SER A 43 -14.05 -4.82 5.02
N GLU A 44 -14.13 -4.41 3.75
CA GLU A 44 -15.18 -4.86 2.82
C GLU A 44 -15.14 -6.40 2.63
N LEU A 45 -13.96 -7.01 2.53
CA LEU A 45 -13.79 -8.47 2.45
C LEU A 45 -14.18 -9.18 3.75
N GLU A 46 -13.79 -8.63 4.91
CA GLU A 46 -14.15 -9.15 6.23
C GLU A 46 -15.67 -9.15 6.41
N GLU A 47 -16.34 -8.05 6.05
CA GLU A 47 -17.80 -7.94 6.09
C GLU A 47 -18.49 -9.02 5.26
N LEU A 48 -18.01 -9.30 4.04
CA LEU A 48 -18.54 -10.40 3.21
C LEU A 48 -18.37 -11.77 3.89
N GLY A 49 -17.23 -11.98 4.56
CA GLY A 49 -16.96 -13.21 5.32
C GLY A 49 -17.87 -13.40 6.54
N TYR A 50 -18.31 -12.30 7.16
CA TYR A 50 -19.24 -12.32 8.29
C TYR A 50 -20.73 -12.31 7.87
N ALA A 51 -21.06 -11.91 6.64
CA ALA A 51 -22.44 -11.65 6.19
C ALA A 51 -23.35 -12.89 5.97
N GLY A 52 -22.85 -14.12 6.16
CA GLY A 52 -23.70 -15.32 6.11
C GLY A 52 -24.24 -15.67 4.71
N ALA A 53 -25.43 -16.29 4.64
CA ALA A 53 -25.93 -16.94 3.41
C ALA A 53 -26.39 -15.99 2.27
N MET A 54 -26.42 -14.67 2.48
CA MET A 54 -26.86 -13.67 1.49
C MET A 54 -25.70 -12.80 0.96
N THR A 55 -24.48 -13.32 0.97
CA THR A 55 -23.30 -12.62 0.46
C THR A 55 -23.18 -12.73 -1.06
N ASP A 56 -22.87 -11.62 -1.73
CA ASP A 56 -22.46 -11.62 -3.15
C ASP A 56 -21.02 -12.16 -3.28
N TRP A 57 -20.91 -13.48 -3.42
CA TRP A 57 -19.62 -14.15 -3.62
C TRP A 57 -18.90 -13.70 -4.91
N ALA A 58 -19.63 -13.15 -5.90
CA ALA A 58 -19.02 -12.64 -7.13
C ALA A 58 -18.30 -11.29 -6.90
N ALA A 59 -18.54 -10.61 -5.78
CA ALA A 59 -17.80 -9.42 -5.40
C ALA A 59 -16.37 -9.73 -4.92
N ILE A 60 -16.11 -10.94 -4.41
CA ILE A 60 -14.82 -11.30 -3.81
C ILE A 60 -13.65 -11.17 -4.79
N PRO A 61 -13.69 -11.76 -6.00
CA PRO A 61 -12.58 -11.61 -6.96
C PRO A 61 -12.28 -10.14 -7.28
N ARG A 62 -13.33 -9.32 -7.44
CA ARG A 62 -13.20 -7.88 -7.73
C ARG A 62 -12.53 -7.14 -6.57
N LEU A 63 -12.89 -7.44 -5.33
CA LEU A 63 -12.29 -6.83 -4.14
C LEU A 63 -10.84 -7.27 -3.96
N ILE A 64 -10.54 -8.55 -4.21
CA ILE A 64 -9.19 -9.08 -4.18
C ILE A 64 -8.31 -8.39 -5.24
N SER A 65 -8.77 -8.27 -6.50
CA SER A 65 -8.02 -7.55 -7.53
C SER A 65 -7.81 -6.07 -7.19
N ALA A 66 -8.82 -5.41 -6.60
CA ALA A 66 -8.69 -4.03 -6.15
C ALA A 66 -7.69 -3.88 -4.99
N LEU A 67 -7.64 -4.88 -4.09
CA LEU A 67 -6.72 -4.90 -2.96
C LEU A 67 -5.29 -5.12 -3.46
N ASP A 68 -5.08 -6.09 -4.34
CA ASP A 68 -3.79 -6.35 -4.97
C ASP A 68 -3.23 -5.08 -5.66
N TRP A 69 -4.07 -4.42 -6.46
CA TRP A 69 -3.68 -3.18 -7.13
C TRP A 69 -3.34 -2.05 -6.14
N SER A 70 -4.09 -1.94 -5.04
CA SER A 70 -3.85 -0.93 -4.00
C SER A 70 -2.54 -1.20 -3.26
N VAL A 71 -2.27 -2.46 -2.89
CA VAL A 71 -1.02 -2.88 -2.25
C VAL A 71 0.17 -2.69 -3.19
N GLY A 72 0.06 -3.06 -4.46
CA GLY A 72 1.10 -2.81 -5.45
C GLY A 72 1.40 -1.30 -5.62
N SER A 73 0.38 -0.45 -5.55
CA SER A 73 0.55 1.01 -5.59
C SER A 73 1.20 1.58 -4.33
N LEU A 74 0.89 1.01 -3.16
CA LEU A 74 1.56 1.33 -1.89
C LEU A 74 3.06 1.01 -1.97
N ILE A 75 3.40 -0.19 -2.47
CA ILE A 75 4.79 -0.63 -2.63
C ILE A 75 5.54 0.25 -3.61
N ARG A 76 4.96 0.60 -4.76
CA ARG A 76 5.56 1.55 -5.70
C ARG A 76 5.82 2.91 -5.06
N SER A 77 4.90 3.39 -4.22
CA SER A 77 5.07 4.65 -3.49
C SER A 77 6.21 4.56 -2.47
N LEU A 78 6.38 3.42 -1.79
CA LEU A 78 7.54 3.15 -0.92
C LEU A 78 8.86 3.17 -1.69
N THR A 79 8.93 2.47 -2.81
CA THR A 79 10.14 2.41 -3.64
C THR A 79 10.49 3.77 -4.25
N SER A 80 9.49 4.58 -4.62
CA SER A 80 9.72 5.95 -5.07
C SER A 80 10.33 6.84 -4.00
N MET A 81 9.99 6.62 -2.72
CA MET A 81 10.59 7.36 -1.60
C MET A 81 12.01 6.89 -1.27
N TRP A 82 12.27 5.59 -1.37
CA TRP A 82 13.59 5.00 -1.15
C TRP A 82 13.91 3.90 -2.18
N PRO A 83 14.53 4.27 -3.31
CA PRO A 83 14.88 3.32 -4.35
C PRO A 83 15.78 2.20 -3.83
N GLY A 84 15.39 0.95 -4.08
CA GLY A 84 16.14 -0.24 -3.68
C GLY A 84 15.95 -0.68 -2.23
N GLY A 85 15.19 0.07 -1.43
CA GLY A 85 14.93 -0.24 -0.03
C GLY A 85 13.95 -1.39 0.23
N TYR A 86 13.07 -1.65 -0.74
CA TYR A 86 11.90 -2.52 -0.58
C TYR A 86 11.83 -3.64 -1.62
N LYS A 87 12.97 -4.03 -2.21
CA LYS A 87 13.04 -5.06 -3.26
C LYS A 87 12.40 -6.39 -2.86
N GLU A 88 12.58 -6.80 -1.61
CA GLU A 88 11.98 -8.03 -1.10
C GLU A 88 10.45 -7.92 -1.03
N LEU A 89 9.93 -6.75 -0.66
CA LEU A 89 8.49 -6.51 -0.60
C LEU A 89 7.87 -6.51 -2.01
N GLU A 90 8.53 -5.90 -2.99
CA GLU A 90 8.14 -5.97 -4.41
C GLU A 90 8.11 -7.42 -4.92
N ARG A 91 9.15 -8.19 -4.59
CA ARG A 91 9.27 -9.60 -4.98
C ARG A 91 8.10 -10.42 -4.41
N ARG A 92 7.85 -10.31 -3.11
CA ARG A 92 6.77 -11.06 -2.42
C ARG A 92 5.39 -10.66 -2.93
N HIS A 93 5.17 -9.39 -3.24
CA HIS A 93 3.91 -8.94 -3.84
C HIS A 93 3.70 -9.54 -5.24
N GLY A 94 4.75 -9.58 -6.06
CA GLY A 94 4.70 -10.23 -7.38
C GLY A 94 4.43 -11.74 -7.32
N GLU A 95 4.96 -12.44 -6.31
CA GLU A 95 4.64 -13.86 -6.07
C GLU A 95 3.15 -14.06 -5.76
N LEU A 96 2.60 -13.27 -4.83
CA LEU A 96 1.19 -13.37 -4.44
C LEU A 96 0.25 -13.00 -5.58
N ALA A 97 0.59 -11.99 -6.38
CA ALA A 97 -0.21 -11.59 -7.54
C ALA A 97 -0.26 -12.67 -8.63
N ALA A 98 0.72 -13.57 -8.68
CA ALA A 98 0.73 -14.70 -9.63
C ALA A 98 -0.15 -15.87 -9.18
N GLU A 99 -0.57 -15.90 -7.92
CA GLU A 99 -1.40 -16.95 -7.32
C GLU A 99 -2.91 -16.60 -7.31
N LEU A 100 -3.27 -15.35 -7.65
CA LEU A 100 -4.64 -14.82 -7.69
C LEU A 100 -5.31 -15.00 -9.06
#